data_AF-A0A7C7RKT6-F1
#
_entry.id   AF-A0A7C7RKT6-F1
#
_cell.length_a   1.000
_cell.length_b   1.000
_cell.length_c   1.000
_cell.angle_alpha   90.00
_cell.angle_beta   90.00
_cell.angle_gamma   90.00
#
_symmetry.space_group_name_H-M   'P 1'
#
loop_
_entity.id
_entity.type
_entity.pdbx_description
1 polymer ?
#
loop_
_entity_poly.entity_id
_entity_poly.type
_entity_poly.pdbx_seq_one_letter_code
_entity_poly.pdbx_strand_id
1 'polypeptide(L)' 'MNSDIDQITTRLLKKGYIVRKSPERIEASKNEMKLILYPKLGGFLIIKYRGNRVFGKAYGSFSSPDDVFKFLEQPS' A
#
# COMPACT_ATOMS: atom_id res chain seq x y z
N MET A 1 6.38 0.56 18.78
CA MET A 1 5.49 0.25 17.64
C MET A 1 5.32 1.51 16.81
N ASN A 2 6.13 1.67 15.76
CA ASN A 2 5.98 2.69 14.69
C ASN A 2 7.04 2.54 13.58
N SER A 3 8.12 1.77 13.80
CA SER A 3 9.25 1.64 12.85
C SER A 3 8.86 1.16 11.46
N ASP A 4 7.96 0.18 11.35
CA ASP A 4 7.74 -0.50 10.08
C ASP A 4 6.79 0.27 9.16
N ILE A 5 5.76 0.89 9.73
CA ILE A 5 4.85 1.79 9.00
C ILE A 5 5.61 3.04 8.55
N ASP A 6 6.48 3.59 9.40
CA ASP A 6 7.32 4.73 9.05
C ASP A 6 8.33 4.37 7.93
N GLN A 7 8.91 3.16 7.96
CA GLN A 7 9.78 2.66 6.89
C GLN A 7 9.02 2.50 5.57
N ILE A 8 7.82 1.91 5.59
CA ILE A 8 6.98 1.72 4.41
C ILE A 8 6.59 3.08 3.83
N THR A 9 6.08 3.99 4.66
CA THR A 9 5.69 5.35 4.26
C THR A 9 6.86 6.10 3.65
N THR A 10 8.04 6.07 4.29
CA THR A 10 9.24 6.76 3.80
C THR A 10 9.64 6.25 2.41
N ARG A 11 9.58 4.93 2.17
CA ARG A 11 9.94 4.34 0.88
C ARG A 11 8.90 4.63 -0.20
N LEU A 12 7.61 4.68 0.14
CA LEU A 12 6.55 5.11 -0.77
C LEU A 12 6.74 6.56 -1.23
N LEU A 13 7.03 7.46 -0.29
CA LEU A 13 7.31 8.87 -0.60
C LEU A 13 8.53 9.01 -1.52
N LYS A 14 9.61 8.25 -1.25
CA LYS A 14 10.81 8.23 -2.13
C LYS A 14 10.50 7.74 -3.55
N LYS A 15 9.47 6.93 -3.74
CA LYS A 15 9.03 6.44 -5.05
C LYS A 15 8.01 7.35 -5.74
N GLY A 16 7.71 8.52 -5.16
CA GLY A 16 6.79 9.52 -5.74
C GLY A 16 5.31 9.26 -5.47
N TYR A 17 4.98 8.32 -4.58
CA TYR A 17 3.59 8.11 -4.18
C TYR A 17 3.10 9.20 -3.23
N ILE A 18 1.83 9.57 -3.35
CA ILE A 18 1.16 10.44 -2.36
C ILE A 18 0.54 9.54 -1.31
N VAL A 19 0.98 9.67 -0.05
CA VAL A 19 0.44 8.91 1.09
C VAL A 19 -0.48 9.81 1.91
N ARG A 20 -1.76 9.45 2.03
CA ARG A 20 -2.74 10.14 2.90
C ARG A 20 -3.04 9.26 4.11
N LYS A 21 -2.90 9.79 5.32
CA LYS A 21 -3.02 9.01 6.56
C LYS A 21 -4.46 8.62 6.92
N SER A 22 -4.59 7.34 7.31
CA SER A 22 -5.68 6.63 8.01
C SER A 22 -7.04 6.47 7.31
N PRO A 23 -7.32 5.29 6.73
CA PRO A 23 -6.35 4.25 6.33
C PRO A 23 -5.33 4.81 5.32
N GLU A 24 -4.12 4.25 5.24
CA GLU A 24 -3.10 4.73 4.29
C GLU A 24 -3.59 4.55 2.85
N ARG A 25 -3.98 5.66 2.24
CA ARG A 25 -4.31 5.74 0.83
C ARG A 25 -3.07 6.17 0.08
N ILE A 26 -2.65 5.34 -0.86
CA ILE A 26 -1.49 5.57 -1.70
C ILE A 26 -1.98 5.89 -3.11
N GLU A 27 -1.63 7.06 -3.62
CA GLU A 27 -1.93 7.46 -4.99
C GLU A 27 -0.74 7.13 -5.89
N ALA A 28 -0.93 6.22 -6.85
CA ALA A 28 0.12 5.75 -7.77
C ALA A 28 0.15 6.57 -9.07
N SER A 29 -1.01 7.00 -9.54
CA SER A 29 -1.19 7.91 -10.68
C SER A 29 -2.56 8.58 -10.59
N LYS A 30 -2.83 9.58 -11.44
CA LYS A 30 -4.04 10.42 -11.42
C LYS A 30 -5.37 9.62 -11.44
N ASN A 31 -5.34 8.35 -11.85
CA ASN A 31 -6.50 7.45 -11.90
C ASN A 31 -6.28 6.11 -11.17
N GLU A 32 -5.11 5.85 -10.58
CA GLU A 32 -4.81 4.59 -9.89
C GLU A 32 -4.52 4.83 -8.41
N MET A 33 -5.39 4.31 -7.55
CA MET A 33 -5.28 4.43 -6.11
C MET A 33 -5.13 3.05 -5.48
N LYS A 34 -4.20 2.90 -4.55
CA LYS A 34 -3.94 1.67 -3.79
C LYS A 34 -4.21 1.95 -2.32
N LEU A 35 -5.20 1.30 -1.73
CA LEU A 35 -5.48 1.38 -0.29
C LEU A 35 -4.69 0.29 0.42
N ILE A 36 -3.86 0.64 1.40
CA ILE A 36 -3.20 -0.34 2.27
C ILE A 36 -3.81 -0.30 3.66
N LEU A 37 -4.31 -1.45 4.08
CA LEU A 37 -4.80 -1.68 5.43
C LEU A 37 -3.79 -2.56 6.17
N TYR A 38 -3.35 -2.09 7.33
CA TYR A 38 -2.46 -2.80 8.25
C TYR A 38 -3.29 -3.22 9.48
N PRO A 39 -4.12 -4.28 9.40
CA PRO A 39 -5.14 -4.58 10.42
C PRO A 39 -4.60 -4.69 11.86
N LYS A 40 -3.30 -4.95 12.02
CA LYS A 40 -2.36 -4.54 13.09
C LYS A 40 -1.12 -5.47 12.96
N LEU A 41 -0.41 -5.29 11.85
CA LEU A 41 0.93 -5.80 11.48
C LEU A 41 1.25 -7.32 11.61
N GLY A 42 0.25 -8.19 11.47
CA GLY A 42 0.46 -9.59 11.03
C GLY A 42 0.28 -9.78 9.51
N GLY A 43 -0.17 -8.74 8.79
CA GLY A 43 -0.39 -8.76 7.34
C GLY A 43 -0.89 -7.44 6.79
N PHE A 44 -1.11 -7.39 5.48
CA PHE A 44 -1.63 -6.24 4.74
C PHE A 44 -2.73 -6.65 3.77
N LEU A 45 -3.63 -5.70 3.49
CA LEU A 45 -4.60 -5.77 2.41
C LEU A 45 -4.39 -4.57 1.49
N ILE A 46 -4.10 -4.84 0.22
CA ILE A 46 -3.98 -3.86 -0.85
C ILE A 46 -5.24 -3.93 -1.70
N ILE A 47 -5.95 -2.82 -1.83
CA ILE A 47 -7.08 -2.68 -2.76
C ILE A 47 -6.69 -1.70 -3.86
N LYS A 48 -6.71 -2.16 -5.11
CA LYS A 48 -6.39 -1.36 -6.29
C LYS A 48 -7.68 -0.80 -6.92
N TYR A 49 -7.73 0.51 -7.09
CA TYR A 49 -8.84 1.27 -7.65
C TYR A 49 -8.45 1.97 -8.93
N ARG A 50 -9.33 1.95 -9.94
CA ARG A 50 -9.26 2.78 -11.14
C ARG A 50 -10.51 3.66 -11.18
N GLY A 51 -10.36 4.94 -10.86
CA GLY A 51 -11.50 5.79 -10.51
C GLY A 51 -12.28 5.21 -9.32
N ASN A 52 -13.59 5.03 -9.47
CA ASN A 52 -14.46 4.48 -8.40
C ASN A 52 -14.60 2.95 -8.42
N ARG A 53 -13.89 2.25 -9.33
CA ARG A 53 -14.01 0.79 -9.49
C ARG A 53 -12.82 0.09 -8.86
N VAL A 54 -13.09 -0.94 -8.05
CA VAL A 54 -12.07 -1.90 -7.60
C VAL A 54 -11.75 -2.83 -8.76
N PHE A 55 -10.48 -2.91 -9.15
CA PHE A 55 -10.03 -3.82 -10.20
C PHE A 55 -9.06 -4.89 -9.69
N GLY A 56 -8.56 -4.76 -8.46
CA GLY A 56 -7.66 -5.74 -7.87
C GLY A 56 -7.67 -5.71 -6.36
N LYS A 57 -7.46 -6.87 -5.74
CA LYS A 57 -7.25 -7.03 -4.31
C LYS A 57 -6.07 -7.99 -4.11
N ALA A 58 -5.14 -7.64 -3.22
CA ALA A 58 -4.05 -8.51 -2.82
C ALA A 58 -3.95 -8.52 -1.29
N TYR A 59 -3.73 -9.69 -0.71
CA TYR A 59 -3.51 -9.84 0.72
C TYR A 59 -2.22 -10.62 0.96
N GLY A 60 -1.52 -10.29 2.03
CA GLY A 60 -0.27 -10.96 2.39
C GLY A 60 0.03 -10.84 3.88
N SER A 61 0.83 -11.76 4.39
CA SER A 61 1.35 -11.72 5.77
C SER A 61 2.58 -10.81 5.83
N PHE A 62 2.82 -10.16 6.97
CA PHE A 62 4.04 -9.38 7.20
C PHE A 62 5.15 -10.28 7.76
N SER A 63 5.91 -10.93 6.88
CA SER A 63 7.17 -11.57 7.27
C SER A 63 8.32 -10.56 7.24
N SER A 64 8.23 -9.56 6.35
CA SER A 64 9.09 -8.37 6.28
C SER A 64 8.29 -7.18 5.73
N PRO A 65 8.62 -5.92 6.08
CA PRO A 65 8.06 -4.72 5.42
C PRO A 65 8.21 -4.72 3.89
N ASP A 66 9.19 -5.45 3.36
CA ASP A 66 9.42 -5.60 1.91
C ASP A 66 8.29 -6.33 1.18
N ASP A 67 7.53 -7.18 1.89
CA ASP A 67 6.49 -7.99 1.26
C ASP A 67 5.40 -7.14 0.63
N VAL A 68 5.07 -5.99 1.22
CA VAL A 68 4.09 -5.04 0.66
C VAL A 68 4.50 -4.57 -0.73
N PHE A 69 5.78 -4.29 -0.94
CA PHE A 69 6.28 -3.73 -2.19
C PHE A 69 6.20 -4.72 -3.35
N LYS A 70 6.33 -6.03 -3.08
CA LYS A 70 6.15 -7.08 -4.09
C LYS A 70 4.77 -7.00 -4.74
N PHE A 71 3.73 -6.70 -3.98
CA PHE A 71 2.35 -6.60 -4.49
C PHE A 71 2.02 -5.22 -5.06
N LEU A 72 2.73 -4.17 -4.62
CA LEU A 72 2.58 -2.83 -5.18
C LEU A 72 3.24 -2.70 -6.55
N GLU A 73 4.36 -3.39 -6.78
CA GLU A 73 5.19 -3.33 -7.99
C GLU A 73 4.73 -4.28 -9.09
N GLN A 74 3.88 -5.26 -8.77
CA GLN A 74 3.28 -6.12 -9.79
C GLN A 74 2.42 -5.28 -10.75
N PRO A 75 2.67 -5.36 -12.07
CA PRO A 75 1.80 -4.75 -13.05
C PRO A 75 0.39 -5.30 -12.89
N SER A 76 -0.58 -4.40 -13.01
CA SER A 76 -2.01 -4.66 -12.87
C SER A 76 -2.60 -5.22 -14.16
#